data_AF-U2D7W6-F1
#
_entry.id   AF-U2D7W6-F1
#
_cell.length_a   1.000
_cell.length_b   1.000
_cell.length_c   1.000
_cell.angle_alpha   90.00
_cell.angle_beta   90.00
_cell.angle_gamma   90.00
#
_symmetry.space_group_name_H-M   'P 1'
#
loop_
_entity.id
_entity.type
_entity.pdbx_description
1 polymer ?
#
loop_
_entity_poly.entity_id
_entity_poly.type
_entity_poly.pdbx_seq_one_letter_code
_entity_poly.pdbx_strand_id
1 'polypeptide(L)'
;MNLPYKEDIMKRAVYPGSFDPITNGHLDIIERSSKVFDEVIVAVLINPDKKGLFDIDERVNLIKRCVKNFENIRVESFSGLLINFMKETHSSVIVKGLRAVSDFEYEFQMALMNNKLDPNIETVFMMTNAKYSYLSSSSVKQVAQFGGCIKDLVPNNIIEDITTKINSMGEKGYGSYKITGVSPRDI
;
A
#
# COMPACT_ATOMS: atom_id res chain seq x y z
N MET A 1 -1.37 -46.74 -2.04
CA MET A 1 -1.37 -46.01 -0.76
C MET A 1 -1.72 -44.57 -1.10
N ASN A 2 -3.00 -44.21 -0.99
CA ASN A 2 -3.44 -42.85 -1.31
C ASN A 2 -2.93 -41.94 -0.18
N LEU A 3 -2.02 -41.03 -0.51
CA LEU A 3 -1.70 -39.93 0.39
C LEU A 3 -3.00 -39.18 0.68
N PRO A 4 -3.32 -38.87 1.95
CA PRO A 4 -4.52 -38.09 2.25
C PRO A 4 -4.43 -36.79 1.45
N TYR A 5 -5.49 -36.48 0.69
CA TYR A 5 -5.67 -35.17 0.09
C TYR A 5 -5.49 -34.16 1.23
N LYS A 6 -4.44 -33.36 1.16
CA LYS A 6 -4.34 -32.16 1.98
C LYS A 6 -5.60 -31.36 1.63
N GLU A 7 -6.43 -31.03 2.61
CA GLU A 7 -7.45 -30.00 2.41
C GLU A 7 -6.77 -28.82 1.71
N ASP A 8 -7.41 -28.25 0.69
CA ASP A 8 -6.89 -27.06 0.02
C ASP A 8 -6.86 -25.92 1.05
N ILE A 9 -5.72 -25.78 1.72
CA ILE A 9 -5.48 -24.73 2.69
C ILE A 9 -5.48 -23.42 1.92
N MET A 10 -6.51 -22.61 2.13
CA MET A 10 -6.63 -21.27 1.57
C MET A 10 -5.37 -20.46 1.90
N LYS A 11 -4.63 -20.09 0.85
CA LYS A 11 -3.39 -19.31 0.95
C LYS A 11 -3.75 -17.84 1.02
N ARG A 12 -3.92 -17.35 2.26
CA ARG A 12 -4.18 -15.95 2.54
C ARG A 12 -2.88 -15.19 2.81
N ALA A 13 -2.69 -14.11 2.07
CA ALA A 13 -1.58 -13.19 2.24
C ALA A 13 -2.04 -11.83 2.78
N VAL A 14 -1.18 -11.16 3.53
CA VAL A 14 -1.34 -9.77 3.94
C VAL A 14 -0.28 -8.92 3.27
N TYR A 15 -0.69 -7.83 2.63
CA TYR A 15 0.20 -6.79 2.13
C TYR A 15 0.10 -5.54 3.03
N PRO A 16 0.96 -5.41 4.06
CA PRO A 16 0.88 -4.31 5.01
C PRO A 16 1.62 -3.07 4.50
N GLY A 17 1.06 -1.90 4.79
CA GLY A 17 1.66 -0.63 4.43
C GLY A 17 0.95 0.57 5.05
N SER A 18 1.58 1.74 4.96
CA SER A 18 0.93 3.00 5.35
C SER A 18 -0.04 3.51 4.28
N PHE A 19 0.27 3.26 3.00
CA PHE A 19 -0.55 3.63 1.83
C PHE A 19 -1.06 5.07 1.84
N ASP A 20 -0.16 6.03 2.05
CA ASP A 20 -0.50 7.46 2.22
C ASP A 20 0.08 8.38 1.12
N PRO A 21 -0.48 8.39 -0.11
CA PRO A 21 -1.57 7.53 -0.61
C PRO A 21 -1.05 6.22 -1.22
N ILE A 22 -1.97 5.34 -1.64
CA ILE A 22 -1.66 4.22 -2.55
C ILE A 22 -1.06 4.77 -3.88
N THR A 23 -0.13 4.03 -4.48
CA THR A 23 0.58 4.42 -5.71
C THR A 23 0.44 3.32 -6.75
N ASN A 24 0.83 3.57 -8.00
CA ASN A 24 0.86 2.54 -9.03
C ASN A 24 1.88 1.42 -8.74
N GLY A 25 2.94 1.73 -7.98
CA GLY A 25 3.86 0.72 -7.47
C GLY A 25 3.20 -0.23 -6.47
N HIS A 26 2.38 0.30 -5.55
CA HIS A 26 1.59 -0.54 -4.64
C HIS A 26 0.56 -1.38 -5.40
N LEU A 27 -0.14 -0.79 -6.37
CA LEU A 27 -1.15 -1.49 -7.16
C LEU A 27 -0.56 -2.64 -7.99
N ASP A 28 0.66 -2.49 -8.51
CA ASP A 28 1.40 -3.59 -9.19
C ASP A 28 1.64 -4.79 -8.25
N ILE A 29 2.07 -4.54 -7.02
CA ILE A 29 2.29 -5.60 -6.03
C ILE A 29 0.96 -6.26 -5.65
N ILE A 30 -0.10 -5.47 -5.45
CA ILE A 30 -1.45 -5.96 -5.13
C ILE A 30 -1.97 -6.88 -6.25
N GLU A 31 -1.91 -6.43 -7.51
CA GLU A 31 -2.35 -7.19 -8.69
C GLU A 31 -1.53 -8.48 -8.87
N ARG A 32 -0.22 -8.44 -8.61
CA ARG A 32 0.61 -9.63 -8.76
C ARG A 32 0.40 -10.61 -7.61
N SER A 33 0.14 -10.12 -6.41
CA SER A 33 -0.19 -10.95 -5.25
C SER A 33 -1.51 -11.67 -5.47
N SER A 34 -2.52 -11.01 -6.04
CA SER A 34 -3.84 -11.63 -6.29
C SER A 34 -3.80 -12.76 -7.32
N LYS A 35 -2.72 -12.87 -8.10
CA LYS A 35 -2.48 -14.00 -9.03
C LYS A 35 -1.78 -15.19 -8.37
N VAL A 36 -1.23 -15.01 -7.17
CA VAL A 36 -0.42 -16.01 -6.46
C VAL A 36 -1.16 -16.59 -5.26
N PHE A 37 -1.99 -15.78 -4.60
CA PHE A 37 -2.68 -16.13 -3.37
C PHE A 37 -4.20 -16.22 -3.60
N ASP A 38 -4.86 -17.09 -2.83
CA ASP A 38 -6.31 -17.28 -2.91
C ASP A 38 -7.06 -16.06 -2.37
N GLU A 39 -6.47 -15.36 -1.38
CA GLU A 39 -6.96 -14.07 -0.87
C GLU A 39 -5.78 -13.17 -0.49
N VAL A 40 -5.89 -11.88 -0.82
CA VAL A 40 -4.92 -10.85 -0.41
C VAL A 40 -5.61 -9.78 0.42
N ILE A 41 -5.13 -9.57 1.63
CA ILE A 41 -5.57 -8.48 2.50
C ILE A 41 -4.57 -7.33 2.39
N VAL A 42 -4.99 -6.20 1.82
CA VAL A 42 -4.24 -4.95 1.87
C VAL A 42 -4.48 -4.30 3.23
N ALA A 43 -3.47 -4.31 4.09
CA ALA A 43 -3.61 -3.95 5.50
C ALA A 43 -2.98 -2.57 5.79
N VAL A 44 -3.83 -1.58 6.06
CA VAL A 44 -3.42 -0.21 6.39
C VAL A 44 -3.01 -0.14 7.86
N LEU A 45 -1.72 0.10 8.12
CA LEU A 45 -1.23 0.25 9.48
C LEU A 45 -1.69 1.59 10.10
N ILE A 46 -2.35 1.50 11.25
CA ILE A 46 -2.67 2.63 12.12
C ILE A 46 -1.42 2.96 12.94
N ASN A 47 -0.73 4.03 12.55
CA ASN A 47 0.37 4.59 13.31
C ASN A 47 -0.07 5.92 13.94
N PRO A 48 -0.35 5.96 15.26
CA PRO A 48 -0.85 7.16 15.93
C PRO A 48 0.15 8.32 15.94
N ASP A 49 1.45 8.02 15.81
CA ASP A 49 2.53 9.02 15.83
C ASP A 49 2.76 9.68 14.45
N LYS A 50 2.14 9.15 13.38
CA LYS A 50 2.28 9.68 12.02
C LYS A 50 1.01 10.42 11.59
N LYS A 51 1.13 11.74 11.41
CA LYS A 51 0.16 12.51 10.63
C LYS A 51 0.41 12.27 9.13
N GLY A 52 -0.46 11.47 8.52
CA GLY A 52 -0.51 11.28 7.07
C GLY A 52 -1.17 12.45 6.34
N LEU A 53 -1.11 12.43 5.01
CA LEU A 53 -1.92 13.30 4.15
C LEU A 53 -3.41 12.94 4.32
N PHE A 54 -3.68 11.65 4.36
CA PHE A 54 -5.01 11.08 4.57
C PHE A 54 -5.10 10.41 5.95
N ASP A 55 -6.28 10.50 6.57
CA ASP A 55 -6.59 9.69 7.73
C ASP A 55 -6.72 8.20 7.34
N ILE A 56 -6.98 7.33 8.32
CA ILE A 56 -7.02 5.88 8.07
C ILE A 56 -8.21 5.50 7.19
N ASP A 57 -9.39 6.06 7.46
CA ASP A 57 -10.62 5.74 6.74
C ASP A 57 -10.53 6.20 5.29
N GLU A 58 -9.98 7.40 5.07
CA GLU A 58 -9.66 7.92 3.75
C GLU A 58 -8.73 6.95 2.99
N ARG A 59 -7.61 6.53 3.60
CA ARG A 59 -6.67 5.59 2.96
C ARG A 59 -7.33 4.27 2.59
N VAL A 60 -8.09 3.67 3.50
CA VAL A 60 -8.85 2.43 3.24
C VAL A 60 -9.80 2.63 2.07
N ASN A 61 -10.55 3.74 2.04
CA ASN A 61 -11.50 4.04 0.96
C ASN A 61 -10.82 4.28 -0.39
N LEU A 62 -9.68 4.97 -0.41
CA LEU A 62 -8.86 5.13 -1.62
C LEU A 62 -8.45 3.76 -2.19
N ILE A 63 -7.91 2.89 -1.33
CA ILE A 63 -7.46 1.54 -1.75
C ILE A 63 -8.65 0.73 -2.26
N LYS A 64 -9.78 0.70 -1.54
CA LYS A 64 -11.00 -0.01 -1.95
C LYS A 64 -11.45 0.40 -3.35
N ARG A 65 -11.44 1.70 -3.66
CA ARG A 65 -11.79 2.19 -5.02
C ARG A 65 -10.78 1.72 -6.08
N CYS A 66 -9.49 1.64 -5.75
CA CYS A 66 -8.44 1.18 -6.67
C CYS A 66 -8.52 -0.32 -6.95
N VAL A 67 -8.98 -1.13 -5.99
CA VAL A 67 -8.99 -2.60 -6.08
C VAL A 67 -10.37 -3.19 -6.31
N LYS A 68 -11.39 -2.37 -6.59
CA LYS A 68 -12.81 -2.78 -6.70
C LYS A 68 -13.10 -3.91 -7.69
N ASN A 69 -12.22 -4.12 -8.69
CA ASN A 69 -12.41 -5.13 -9.73
C ASN A 69 -11.73 -6.46 -9.38
N PHE A 70 -11.08 -6.57 -8.22
CA PHE A 70 -10.45 -7.81 -7.77
C PHE A 70 -11.36 -8.51 -6.76
N GLU A 71 -11.80 -9.73 -7.10
CA GLU A 71 -12.72 -10.51 -6.27
C GLU A 71 -12.05 -11.09 -5.02
N ASN A 72 -10.75 -11.31 -5.06
CA ASN A 72 -9.97 -11.93 -3.99
C ASN A 72 -9.13 -10.93 -3.17
N ILE A 73 -9.49 -9.64 -3.21
CA ILE A 73 -8.77 -8.59 -2.48
C ILE A 73 -9.68 -7.98 -1.42
N ARG A 74 -9.20 -7.99 -0.19
CA ARG A 74 -9.82 -7.33 0.96
C ARG A 74 -8.97 -6.18 1.43
N VAL A 75 -9.60 -5.13 1.94
CA VAL A 75 -8.89 -3.96 2.47
C VAL A 75 -9.33 -3.74 3.91
N GLU A 76 -8.36 -3.77 4.81
CA GLU A 76 -8.58 -3.59 6.24
C GLU A 76 -7.55 -2.62 6.82
N SER A 77 -7.86 -2.05 7.96
CA SER A 77 -6.90 -1.32 8.79
C SER A 77 -6.67 -2.07 10.09
N PHE A 78 -5.47 -1.99 10.63
CA PHE A 78 -5.16 -2.63 11.91
C PHE A 78 -4.26 -1.74 12.76
N SER A 79 -4.32 -1.95 14.07
CA SER A 79 -3.41 -1.36 15.06
C SER A 79 -2.65 -2.47 15.81
N GLY A 80 -1.53 -2.11 16.43
CA GLY A 80 -0.71 -3.08 17.15
C GLY A 80 0.24 -3.88 16.25
N LEU A 81 0.58 -5.09 16.68
CA LEU A 81 1.57 -5.93 16.00
C LEU A 81 0.97 -6.62 14.78
N LEU A 82 1.66 -6.53 13.64
CA LEU A 82 1.29 -7.21 12.39
C LEU A 82 1.04 -8.71 12.60
N ILE A 83 1.87 -9.37 13.41
CA ILE A 83 1.75 -10.80 13.69
C ILE A 83 0.43 -11.16 14.39
N ASN A 84 -0.12 -10.26 15.21
CA ASN A 84 -1.42 -10.50 15.83
C ASN A 84 -2.55 -10.35 14.80
N PHE A 85 -2.47 -9.32 13.95
CA PHE A 85 -3.40 -9.14 12.83
C PHE A 85 -3.37 -10.34 11.86
N MET A 86 -2.19 -10.90 11.58
CA MET A 86 -2.03 -12.12 10.79
C MET A 86 -2.79 -13.30 11.41
N LYS A 87 -2.72 -13.48 12.74
CA LYS A 87 -3.44 -14.54 13.46
C LYS A 87 -4.96 -14.34 13.41
N GLU A 88 -5.42 -13.12 13.66
CA GLU A 88 -6.85 -12.75 13.63
C GLU A 88 -7.47 -12.99 12.25
N THR A 89 -6.71 -12.75 11.20
CA THR A 89 -7.16 -12.97 9.81
C THR A 89 -6.87 -14.38 9.29
N HIS A 90 -6.30 -15.27 10.11
CA HIS A 90 -5.84 -16.59 9.70
C HIS A 90 -4.96 -16.55 8.43
N SER A 91 -4.03 -15.61 8.40
CA SER A 91 -3.07 -15.40 7.32
C SER A 91 -1.72 -16.00 7.69
N SER A 92 -0.99 -16.54 6.71
CA SER A 92 0.33 -17.15 6.93
C SER A 92 1.46 -16.51 6.11
N VAL A 93 1.14 -15.59 5.20
CA VAL A 93 2.14 -14.94 4.34
C VAL A 93 2.03 -13.43 4.41
N ILE A 94 3.15 -12.76 4.68
CA ILE A 94 3.32 -11.33 4.52
C ILE A 94 3.93 -11.08 3.14
N VAL A 95 3.31 -10.25 2.31
CA VAL A 95 3.91 -9.80 1.04
C VAL A 95 4.59 -8.46 1.25
N LYS A 96 5.78 -8.28 0.67
CA LYS A 96 6.50 -7.00 0.67
C LYS A 96 7.07 -6.70 -0.72
N GLY A 97 6.88 -5.47 -1.18
CA GLY A 97 7.51 -4.99 -2.41
C GLY A 97 8.94 -4.50 -2.15
N LEU A 98 9.89 -4.87 -3.01
CA LEU A 98 11.25 -4.33 -2.98
C LEU A 98 11.50 -3.47 -4.21
N ARG A 99 11.90 -2.21 -4.04
CA ARG A 99 12.20 -1.29 -5.15
C ARG A 99 13.69 -1.11 -5.37
N ALA A 100 14.44 -0.98 -4.28
CA ALA A 100 15.87 -0.75 -4.27
C ALA A 100 16.55 -1.53 -3.13
N VAL A 101 17.88 -1.59 -3.17
CA VAL A 101 18.70 -2.25 -2.13
C VAL A 101 18.43 -1.67 -0.75
N SER A 102 18.18 -0.36 -0.65
CA SER A 102 17.87 0.30 0.62
C SER A 102 16.57 -0.17 1.27
N ASP A 103 15.55 -0.52 0.48
CA ASP A 103 14.31 -1.11 1.02
C ASP A 103 14.59 -2.51 1.57
N PHE A 104 15.48 -3.27 0.92
CA PHE A 104 15.78 -4.65 1.30
C PHE A 104 16.35 -4.75 2.71
N GLU A 105 17.29 -3.90 3.12
CA GLU A 105 17.90 -3.99 4.45
C GLU A 105 16.86 -3.86 5.57
N TYR A 106 16.00 -2.83 5.48
CA TYR A 106 14.94 -2.61 6.45
C TYR A 106 13.93 -3.76 6.44
N GLU A 107 13.46 -4.15 5.26
CA GLU A 107 12.42 -5.16 5.15
C GLU A 107 12.92 -6.58 5.48
N PHE A 108 14.20 -6.87 5.22
CA PHE A 108 14.85 -8.09 5.65
C PHE A 108 14.92 -8.19 7.17
N GLN A 109 15.30 -7.10 7.86
CA GLN A 109 15.28 -7.07 9.32
C GLN A 109 13.87 -7.30 9.88
N MET A 110 12.85 -6.70 9.27
CA MET A 110 11.45 -6.90 9.67
C MET A 110 10.97 -8.33 9.42
N ALA A 111 11.37 -8.96 8.31
CA ALA A 111 11.06 -10.37 8.04
C ALA A 111 11.63 -11.29 9.12
N LEU A 112 12.90 -11.11 9.50
CA LEU A 112 13.55 -11.90 10.56
C LEU A 112 12.87 -11.69 11.92
N MET A 113 12.50 -10.45 12.25
CA MET A 113 11.78 -10.14 13.49
C MET A 113 10.40 -10.82 13.52
N ASN A 114 9.65 -10.72 12.42
CA ASN A 114 8.33 -11.34 12.28
C ASN A 114 8.40 -12.87 12.41
N ASN A 115 9.36 -13.51 11.75
CA ASN A 115 9.60 -14.95 11.87
C ASN A 115 9.99 -15.36 13.30
N LYS A 116 10.75 -14.52 14.01
CA LYS A 116 11.09 -14.75 15.43
C LYS A 116 9.86 -14.69 16.33
N LEU A 117 8.91 -13.80 16.04
CA LEU A 117 7.67 -13.64 16.80
C LEU A 117 6.65 -14.73 16.50
N ASP A 118 6.59 -15.21 15.25
CA ASP A 118 5.80 -16.37 14.86
C ASP A 118 6.46 -17.12 13.69
N PRO A 119 7.02 -18.31 13.92
CA PRO A 119 7.72 -19.07 12.88
C PRO A 119 6.77 -19.71 11.85
N ASN A 120 5.45 -19.63 12.04
CA ASN A 120 4.48 -20.11 11.06
C ASN A 120 4.09 -19.03 10.03
N ILE A 121 4.59 -17.81 10.22
CA ILE A 121 4.38 -16.69 9.30
C ILE A 121 5.62 -16.49 8.45
N GLU A 122 5.42 -16.55 7.13
CA GLU A 122 6.46 -16.34 6.14
C GLU A 122 6.38 -14.94 5.55
N THR A 123 7.53 -14.36 5.16
CA THR A 123 7.59 -13.11 4.40
C THR A 123 8.06 -13.39 2.98
N VAL A 124 7.24 -13.02 1.99
CA VAL A 124 7.54 -13.14 0.56
C VAL A 124 7.84 -11.76 -0.01
N PHE A 125 9.00 -11.63 -0.62
CA PHE A 125 9.40 -10.43 -1.34
C PHE A 125 9.02 -10.51 -2.82
N MET A 126 8.32 -9.49 -3.30
CA MET A 126 8.06 -9.27 -4.71
C MET A 126 8.91 -8.12 -5.23
N MET A 127 9.73 -8.39 -6.24
CA MET A 127 10.46 -7.33 -6.94
C MET A 127 9.48 -6.38 -7.60
N THR A 128 9.58 -5.08 -7.31
CA THR A 128 8.73 -4.05 -7.92
C THR A 128 9.05 -3.94 -9.40
N ASN A 129 8.02 -3.72 -10.23
CA ASN A 129 8.24 -3.45 -11.65
C ASN A 129 9.19 -2.25 -11.83
N ALA A 130 10.15 -2.36 -12.74
CA ALA A 130 11.17 -1.33 -12.98
C ALA A 130 10.56 0.05 -13.29
N LYS A 131 9.40 0.10 -13.97
CA LYS A 131 8.69 1.35 -14.26
C LYS A 131 8.14 2.06 -13.01
N TYR A 132 8.08 1.39 -11.86
CA TYR A 132 7.57 1.93 -10.60
C TYR A 132 8.62 1.97 -9.49
N SER A 133 9.87 1.58 -9.76
CA SER A 133 10.94 1.48 -8.76
C SER A 133 11.25 2.83 -8.09
N TYR A 134 11.04 3.94 -8.79
CA TYR A 134 11.23 5.29 -8.29
C TYR A 134 10.04 5.81 -7.46
N LEU A 135 8.91 5.10 -7.42
CA LEU A 135 7.70 5.56 -6.74
C LEU A 135 7.73 5.27 -5.25
N SER A 136 7.52 6.31 -4.45
CA SER A 136 7.16 6.23 -3.03
C SER A 136 5.93 7.11 -2.76
N SER A 137 5.12 6.80 -1.77
CA SER A 137 4.03 7.72 -1.38
C SER A 137 4.58 9.09 -0.97
N SER A 138 5.75 9.14 -0.33
CA SER A 138 6.41 10.39 0.07
C SER A 138 6.78 11.25 -1.14
N SER A 139 7.37 10.65 -2.19
CA SER A 139 7.73 11.37 -3.42
C SER A 139 6.49 11.83 -4.18
N VAL A 140 5.43 11.03 -4.22
CA VAL A 140 4.14 11.43 -4.81
C VAL A 140 3.55 12.64 -4.08
N LYS A 141 3.53 12.62 -2.74
CA LYS A 141 3.06 13.74 -1.94
C LYS A 141 3.88 15.01 -2.20
N GLN A 142 5.20 14.88 -2.27
CA GLN A 142 6.09 16.00 -2.56
C GLN A 142 5.80 16.61 -3.94
N VAL A 143 5.72 15.77 -4.99
CA VAL A 143 5.40 16.23 -6.35
C VAL A 143 4.07 16.98 -6.36
N ALA A 144 3.03 16.42 -5.76
CA ALA A 144 1.71 17.04 -5.72
C ALA A 144 1.71 18.35 -4.91
N GLN A 145 2.41 18.41 -3.79
CA GLN A 145 2.54 19.61 -2.95
C GLN A 145 3.18 20.79 -3.69
N PHE A 146 4.10 20.52 -4.61
CA PHE A 146 4.77 21.53 -5.43
C PHE A 146 4.10 21.74 -6.80
N GLY A 147 2.87 21.25 -6.99
CA GLY A 147 2.09 21.45 -8.22
C GLY A 147 2.57 20.63 -9.42
N GLY A 148 3.41 19.62 -9.19
CA GLY A 148 3.83 18.68 -10.23
C GLY A 148 2.71 17.70 -10.61
N CYS A 149 2.80 17.17 -11.83
CA CYS A 149 1.85 16.19 -12.32
C CYS A 149 2.04 14.83 -11.62
N ILE A 150 0.96 14.28 -11.06
CA ILE A 150 0.94 12.94 -10.44
C ILE A 150 0.27 11.87 -11.30
N LYS A 151 -0.08 12.20 -12.55
CA LYS A 151 -0.53 11.21 -13.54
C LYS A 151 0.53 10.13 -13.70
N ASP A 152 0.08 8.89 -13.87
CA ASP A 152 0.93 7.69 -13.95
C ASP A 152 1.74 7.34 -12.68
N LEU A 153 1.73 8.17 -11.63
CA LEU A 153 2.35 7.86 -10.34
C LEU A 153 1.36 7.18 -9.38
N VAL A 154 0.07 7.48 -9.52
CA VAL A 154 -1.03 6.94 -8.73
C VAL A 154 -2.15 6.44 -9.64
N PRO A 155 -3.09 5.62 -9.12
CA PRO A 155 -4.29 5.27 -9.86
C PRO A 155 -5.10 6.51 -10.26
N ASN A 156 -5.56 6.58 -11.51
CA ASN A 156 -6.22 7.79 -12.03
C ASN A 156 -7.46 8.20 -11.22
N ASN A 157 -8.17 7.22 -10.68
CA ASN A 157 -9.40 7.41 -9.90
C ASN A 157 -9.17 7.99 -8.50
N ILE A 158 -7.93 8.30 -8.11
CA ILE A 158 -7.62 8.96 -6.83
C ILE A 158 -6.85 10.28 -6.99
N ILE A 159 -6.58 10.72 -8.23
CA ILE A 159 -5.83 11.96 -8.49
C ILE A 159 -6.56 13.15 -7.89
N GLU A 160 -7.87 13.25 -8.12
CA GLU A 160 -8.70 14.36 -7.63
C GLU A 160 -8.72 14.44 -6.10
N ASP A 161 -8.77 13.30 -5.40
CA ASP A 161 -8.72 13.25 -3.94
C ASP A 161 -7.41 13.82 -3.40
N ILE A 162 -6.28 13.47 -4.02
CA ILE A 162 -4.95 13.97 -3.63
C ILE A 162 -4.84 15.48 -3.86
N THR A 163 -5.23 15.94 -5.06
CA THR A 163 -5.19 17.37 -5.41
C THR A 163 -6.09 18.18 -4.48
N THR A 164 -7.32 17.73 -4.23
CA THR A 164 -8.26 18.40 -3.33
C THR A 164 -7.73 18.46 -1.91
N LYS A 165 -7.18 17.34 -1.39
CA LYS A 165 -6.62 17.28 -0.03
C LYS A 165 -5.47 18.26 0.15
N ILE A 166 -4.55 18.33 -0.82
CA ILE A 166 -3.40 19.25 -0.78
C ILE A 166 -3.84 20.71 -0.85
N ASN A 167 -4.79 21.06 -1.72
CA ASN A 167 -5.31 22.42 -1.82
C ASN A 167 -5.97 22.87 -0.51
N SER A 168 -6.72 21.98 0.15
CA SER A 168 -7.35 22.27 1.45
C SER A 168 -6.35 22.53 2.58
N MET A 169 -5.11 22.02 2.44
CA MET A 169 -4.01 22.27 3.38
C MET A 169 -3.25 23.56 3.08
N GLY A 170 -3.12 23.95 1.80
CA GLY A 170 -2.49 25.20 1.38
C GLY A 170 -3.22 26.46 1.87
N GLU A 171 -4.55 26.39 2.02
CA GLU A 171 -5.35 27.47 2.62
C GLU A 171 -5.14 27.61 4.15
N LYS A 172 -4.54 26.60 4.81
CA LYS A 172 -4.40 26.52 6.27
C LYS A 172 -2.96 26.66 6.80
N GLY A 173 -2.00 27.10 5.99
CA GLY A 173 -0.70 27.57 6.50
C GLY A 173 0.53 26.69 6.23
N TYR A 174 0.65 26.12 5.02
CA TYR A 174 1.96 25.93 4.41
C TYR A 174 2.07 26.95 3.27
N GLY A 175 3.13 27.75 3.27
CA GLY A 175 3.29 29.00 2.51
C GLY A 175 2.53 29.05 1.18
N SER A 176 1.81 30.16 0.97
CA SER A 176 0.99 30.45 -0.20
C SER A 176 1.77 30.32 -1.51
N TYR A 177 1.81 29.14 -2.09
CA TYR A 177 2.10 28.98 -3.51
C TYR A 177 0.76 28.96 -4.23
N LYS A 178 0.38 30.13 -4.75
CA LYS A 178 -0.72 30.23 -5.71
C LYS A 178 -0.43 29.22 -6.83
N ILE A 179 -1.33 28.27 -7.03
CA ILE A 179 -1.34 27.42 -8.21
C ILE A 179 -1.64 28.32 -9.41
N THR A 180 -0.61 28.93 -9.97
CA THR A 180 -0.69 29.60 -11.27
C THR A 180 -0.36 28.57 -12.34
N GLY A 181 -1.38 27.92 -12.89
CA GLY A 181 -1.22 27.27 -14.20
C GLY A 181 -1.69 25.84 -14.40
N VAL A 182 -2.76 25.37 -13.73
CA VAL A 182 -3.46 24.18 -14.26
C VAL A 182 -4.44 24.65 -15.34
N SER A 183 -4.06 24.43 -16.60
CA SER A 183 -4.95 24.55 -17.74
C SER A 183 -5.97 23.40 -17.70
N PRO A 184 -7.27 23.64 -17.98
CA PRO A 184 -8.28 22.58 -18.09
C PRO A 184 -8.00 21.51 -19.16
N ARG A 185 -6.93 21.67 -19.95
CA ARG A 185 -6.53 20.76 -21.02
C ARG A 185 -5.57 19.65 -20.60
N ASP A 186 -5.09 19.66 -19.34
CA ASP A 186 -4.15 18.67 -18.82
C ASP A 186 -4.80 17.59 -17.93
N ILE A 187 -6.13 17.44 -18.03
CA ILE A 187 -6.95 16.42 -17.36
C ILE A 187 -7.15 15.23 -18.28
#